data_AF-W0RFS4-F1
#
_entry.id   AF-W0RFS4-F1
#
_cell.length_a   1.000
_cell.length_b   1.000
_cell.length_c   1.000
_cell.angle_alpha   90.00
_cell.angle_beta   90.00
_cell.angle_gamma   90.00
#
_symmetry.space_group_name_H-M   'P 1'
#
loop_
_entity.id
_entity.type
_entity.pdbx_description
1 polymer ?
#
loop_
_entity_poly.entity_id
_entity_poly.type
_entity_poly.pdbx_seq_one_letter_code
_entity_poly.pdbx_strand_id
1 'polypeptide(L)'
;MRSTLPPIVLAVATIAIAACTWRDGEPAVRIIPDPAGQRAASLLDAADTAMAHGKPDIARAALASAYGQPTPSPDVAYRVARLADRLDDVGTAARAYRRYLALAPTSPVADSVRTRLLALVSGPMRARIVDPLGVEQLVATGEVEPATDSAPTGAHHPAAKPHRPRR
;
A
#
# COMPACT_ATOMS: atom_id res chain seq x y z
N MET A 1 49.17 -54.16 46.66
CA MET A 1 48.08 -54.60 45.77
C MET A 1 48.20 -53.83 44.47
N ARG A 2 48.68 -54.50 43.40
CA ARG A 2 48.92 -53.92 42.08
C ARG A 2 47.71 -54.25 41.21
N SER A 3 46.97 -53.24 40.75
CA SER A 3 45.89 -53.42 39.77
C SER A 3 46.36 -52.91 38.41
N THR A 4 46.57 -53.86 37.52
CA THR A 4 46.77 -53.73 36.07
C THR A 4 45.46 -53.37 35.38
N LEU A 5 45.45 -52.31 34.57
CA LEU A 5 44.36 -52.00 33.62
C LEU A 5 44.83 -52.32 32.18
N PRO A 6 43.94 -52.86 31.31
CA PRO A 6 44.29 -53.26 29.95
C PRO A 6 44.29 -52.10 28.94
N PRO A 7 45.00 -52.24 27.80
CA PRO A 7 45.03 -51.23 26.75
C PRO A 7 43.74 -51.24 25.91
N ILE A 8 43.08 -50.09 25.82
CA ILE A 8 41.94 -49.86 24.93
C ILE A 8 42.48 -49.69 23.50
N VAL A 9 42.18 -50.64 22.63
CA VAL A 9 42.45 -50.58 21.19
C VAL A 9 41.45 -49.62 20.56
N LEU A 10 41.93 -48.45 20.13
CA LEU A 10 41.17 -47.47 19.34
C LEU A 10 40.95 -48.02 17.93
N ALA A 11 39.76 -48.55 17.67
CA ALA A 11 39.29 -48.81 16.31
C ALA A 11 38.93 -47.47 15.66
N VAL A 12 39.76 -47.02 14.72
CA VAL A 12 39.48 -45.87 13.86
C VAL A 12 38.38 -46.27 12.88
N ALA A 13 37.13 -45.90 13.20
CA ALA A 13 36.01 -46.04 12.29
C ALA A 13 36.13 -44.97 11.20
N THR A 14 36.58 -45.38 10.02
CA THR A 14 36.59 -44.56 8.81
C THR A 14 35.15 -44.26 8.40
N ILE A 15 34.64 -43.08 8.75
CA ILE A 15 33.36 -42.60 8.24
C ILE A 15 33.59 -42.22 6.77
N ALA A 16 33.14 -43.09 5.86
CA ALA A 16 33.00 -42.75 4.47
C ALA A 16 31.98 -41.62 4.35
N ILE A 17 32.46 -40.41 4.07
CA ILE A 17 31.64 -39.27 3.68
C ILE A 17 31.08 -39.62 2.29
N ALA A 18 29.94 -40.30 2.29
CA ALA A 18 29.14 -40.48 1.10
C ALA A 18 28.77 -39.08 0.59
N ALA A 19 29.22 -38.77 -0.62
CA ALA A 19 28.74 -37.64 -1.39
C ALA A 19 27.23 -37.79 -1.57
N CYS A 20 26.44 -37.18 -0.69
CA CYS A 20 25.02 -37.01 -0.87
C CYS A 20 24.83 -36.09 -2.08
N THR A 21 24.52 -36.72 -3.20
CA THR A 21 24.10 -36.09 -4.44
C THR A 21 22.92 -35.18 -4.15
N TRP A 22 23.18 -33.88 -4.28
CA TRP A 22 22.25 -32.77 -4.27
C TRP A 22 20.98 -33.13 -5.03
N ARG A 23 19.93 -33.46 -4.28
CA ARG A 23 18.58 -33.67 -4.78
C ARG A 23 17.69 -32.84 -3.89
N ASP A 24 17.48 -31.61 -4.31
CA ASP A 24 16.24 -30.84 -4.20
C ASP A 24 16.52 -29.48 -4.83
N GLY A 25 16.15 -29.38 -6.10
CA GLY A 25 16.05 -28.11 -6.82
C GLY A 25 14.81 -27.36 -6.35
N GLU A 26 14.76 -27.00 -5.06
CA GLU A 26 14.01 -25.81 -4.65
C GLU A 26 14.66 -24.65 -5.41
N PRO A 27 13.96 -23.97 -6.33
CA PRO A 27 14.53 -22.77 -6.90
C PRO A 27 14.80 -21.87 -5.69
N ALA A 28 16.06 -21.55 -5.43
CA ALA A 28 16.38 -20.48 -4.51
C ALA A 28 15.61 -19.27 -5.02
N VAL A 29 14.44 -19.02 -4.41
CA VAL A 29 13.60 -17.89 -4.74
C VAL A 29 14.46 -16.72 -4.32
N ARG A 30 15.23 -16.21 -5.28
CA ARG A 30 15.93 -14.96 -5.15
C ARG A 30 14.80 -13.99 -4.91
N ILE A 31 14.60 -13.64 -3.65
CA ILE A 31 13.81 -12.49 -3.25
C ILE A 31 14.60 -11.34 -3.85
N ILE A 32 14.31 -11.00 -5.10
CA ILE A 32 14.79 -9.78 -5.73
C ILE A 32 14.23 -8.70 -4.80
N PRO A 33 15.09 -8.01 -4.02
CA PRO A 33 14.62 -6.99 -3.12
C PRO A 33 13.89 -5.98 -3.99
N ASP A 34 12.63 -5.70 -3.65
CA ASP A 34 11.85 -4.68 -4.33
C ASP A 34 12.53 -3.34 -4.05
N PRO A 35 13.33 -2.82 -5.00
CA PRO A 35 14.37 -1.86 -4.68
C PRO A 35 13.78 -0.47 -4.36
N ALA A 36 12.47 -0.28 -4.55
CA ALA A 36 11.78 0.99 -4.33
C ALA A 36 10.46 0.85 -3.55
N GLY A 37 10.10 -0.36 -3.10
CA GLY A 37 8.78 -0.60 -2.51
C GLY A 37 7.63 -0.50 -3.52
N GLN A 38 7.88 -0.81 -4.80
CA GLN A 38 6.88 -0.79 -5.87
C GLN A 38 5.71 -1.73 -5.60
N ARG A 39 5.96 -2.90 -5.00
CA ARG A 39 4.91 -3.84 -4.58
C ARG A 39 4.06 -3.24 -3.47
N ALA A 40 4.67 -2.56 -2.51
CA ALA A 40 3.92 -1.89 -1.45
C ALA A 40 3.07 -0.75 -2.04
N ALA A 41 3.62 0.02 -2.99
CA ALA A 41 2.89 1.08 -3.68
C ALA A 41 1.69 0.54 -4.49
N SER A 42 1.87 -0.52 -5.28
CA SER A 42 0.78 -1.10 -6.06
C SER A 42 -0.33 -1.70 -5.19
N LEU A 43 0.03 -2.28 -4.05
CA LEU A 43 -0.95 -2.76 -3.05
C LEU A 43 -1.73 -1.60 -2.42
N LEU A 44 -1.07 -0.46 -2.17
CA LEU A 44 -1.74 0.75 -1.69
C LEU A 44 -2.68 1.34 -2.76
N ASP A 45 -2.29 1.35 -4.03
CA ASP A 45 -3.15 1.80 -5.13
C ASP A 45 -4.42 0.92 -5.26
N ALA A 46 -4.24 -0.41 -5.11
CA ALA A 46 -5.36 -1.35 -5.07
C ALA A 46 -6.28 -1.11 -3.86
N ALA A 47 -5.70 -0.79 -2.70
CA ALA A 47 -6.45 -0.49 -1.49
C ALA A 47 -7.22 0.84 -1.61
N ASP A 48 -6.61 1.88 -2.18
CA ASP A 48 -7.25 3.16 -2.47
C ASP A 48 -8.43 2.98 -3.44
N THR A 49 -8.24 2.17 -4.48
CA THR A 49 -9.31 1.79 -5.43
C THR A 49 -10.45 1.05 -4.73
N ALA A 50 -10.13 0.10 -3.85
CA ALA A 50 -11.13 -0.61 -3.06
C ALA A 50 -11.92 0.33 -2.13
N MET A 51 -11.26 1.30 -1.50
CA MET A 51 -11.92 2.35 -0.69
C MET A 51 -12.87 3.20 -1.53
N ALA A 52 -12.44 3.62 -2.73
CA ALA A 52 -13.28 4.41 -3.64
C ALA A 52 -14.54 3.65 -4.07
N HIS A 53 -14.46 2.32 -4.16
CA HIS A 53 -15.61 1.46 -4.46
C HIS A 53 -16.43 1.03 -3.22
N GLY A 54 -16.16 1.60 -2.03
CA GLY A 54 -16.88 1.27 -0.81
C GLY A 54 -16.64 -0.16 -0.32
N LYS A 55 -15.47 -0.74 -0.61
CA LYS A 55 -15.07 -2.10 -0.21
C LYS A 55 -13.95 -2.06 0.84
N PRO A 56 -14.24 -1.63 2.08
CA PRO A 56 -13.21 -1.43 3.12
C PRO A 56 -12.50 -2.73 3.53
N ASP A 57 -13.16 -3.88 3.40
CA ASP A 57 -12.54 -5.16 3.75
C ASP A 57 -11.42 -5.57 2.77
N ILE A 58 -11.62 -5.30 1.48
CA ILE A 58 -10.58 -5.50 0.45
C ILE A 58 -9.43 -4.52 0.69
N ALA A 59 -9.76 -3.26 0.99
CA ALA A 59 -8.75 -2.26 1.31
C ALA A 59 -7.90 -2.67 2.53
N ARG A 60 -8.54 -3.23 3.58
CA ARG A 60 -7.84 -3.73 4.77
C ARG A 60 -6.91 -4.90 4.45
N ALA A 61 -7.34 -5.84 3.61
CA ALA A 61 -6.50 -6.96 3.18
C ALA A 61 -5.28 -6.50 2.35
N ALA A 62 -5.50 -5.55 1.44
CA ALA A 62 -4.43 -4.95 0.63
C ALA A 62 -3.46 -4.13 1.50
N LEU A 63 -3.96 -3.35 2.46
CA LEU A 63 -3.15 -2.63 3.44
C LEU A 63 -2.27 -3.59 4.27
N ALA A 64 -2.84 -4.69 4.78
CA ALA A 64 -2.09 -5.67 5.55
C ALA A 64 -0.94 -6.28 4.72
N SER A 65 -1.21 -6.54 3.43
CA SER A 65 -0.22 -7.05 2.48
C SER A 65 0.88 -6.02 2.21
N ALA A 66 0.53 -4.74 2.06
CA ALA A 66 1.47 -3.63 1.86
C ALA A 66 2.36 -3.42 3.09
N TYR A 67 1.77 -3.50 4.29
CA TYR A 67 2.49 -3.32 5.56
C TYR A 67 3.51 -4.42 5.82
N GLY A 68 3.23 -5.65 5.36
CA GLY A 68 4.16 -6.77 5.44
C GLY A 68 5.38 -6.66 4.51
N GLN A 69 5.36 -5.74 3.54
CA GLN A 69 6.51 -5.52 2.66
C GLN A 69 7.60 -4.70 3.36
N PRO A 70 8.89 -4.99 3.11
CA PRO A 70 9.97 -4.09 3.48
C PRO A 70 9.70 -2.72 2.85
N THR A 71 9.53 -1.70 3.69
CA THR A 71 9.12 -0.35 3.26
C THR A 71 10.31 0.60 3.34
N PRO A 72 11.07 0.80 2.24
CA PRO A 72 12.25 1.64 2.27
C PRO A 72 11.94 3.14 2.15
N SER A 73 10.80 3.53 1.57
CA SER A 73 10.51 4.94 1.25
C SER A 73 9.60 5.61 2.31
N PRO A 74 9.86 6.90 2.62
CA PRO A 74 8.98 7.68 3.50
C PRO A 74 7.58 7.83 2.90
N ASP A 75 7.46 7.99 1.59
CA ASP A 75 6.15 8.15 0.92
C ASP A 75 5.22 6.95 1.17
N VAL A 76 5.73 5.73 1.00
CA VAL A 76 4.94 4.52 1.25
C VAL A 76 4.57 4.42 2.73
N ALA A 77 5.47 4.75 3.66
CA ALA A 77 5.15 4.77 5.09
C ALA A 77 4.02 5.78 5.43
N TYR A 78 4.04 6.95 4.79
CA TYR A 78 2.99 7.95 4.94
C TYR A 78 1.64 7.48 4.38
N ARG A 79 1.64 6.90 3.17
CA ARG A 79 0.43 6.36 2.52
C ARG A 79 -0.20 5.24 3.34
N VAL A 80 0.61 4.29 3.84
CA VAL A 80 0.15 3.25 4.79
C VAL A 80 -0.53 3.89 5.99
N ALA A 81 0.10 4.90 6.61
CA ALA A 81 -0.44 5.54 7.79
C ALA A 81 -1.81 6.18 7.52
N ARG A 82 -1.93 6.94 6.43
CA ARG A 82 -3.17 7.61 6.01
C ARG A 82 -4.29 6.63 5.68
N LEU A 83 -3.98 5.53 5.01
CA LEU A 83 -4.97 4.51 4.69
C LEU A 83 -5.43 3.75 5.94
N ALA A 84 -4.50 3.38 6.82
CA ALA A 84 -4.83 2.74 8.10
C ALA A 84 -5.71 3.65 8.98
N ASP A 85 -5.40 4.95 9.01
CA ASP A 85 -6.17 5.96 9.74
C ASP A 85 -7.61 6.07 9.20
N ARG A 86 -7.80 6.07 7.88
CA ARG A 86 -9.14 6.03 7.25
C ARG A 86 -9.92 4.74 7.52
N LEU A 87 -9.24 3.64 7.81
CA LEU A 87 -9.82 2.34 8.13
C LEU A 87 -10.03 2.13 9.65
N ASP A 88 -9.81 3.17 10.45
CA ASP A 88 -9.83 3.15 11.92
C ASP A 88 -8.85 2.13 12.54
N ASP A 89 -7.81 1.71 11.81
CA ASP A 89 -6.71 0.90 12.35
C ASP A 89 -5.65 1.80 13.00
N VAL A 90 -5.99 2.29 14.18
CA VAL A 90 -5.14 3.19 14.99
C VAL A 90 -3.75 2.61 15.25
N GLY A 91 -3.67 1.30 15.49
CA GLY A 91 -2.41 0.63 15.81
C GLY A 91 -1.45 0.59 14.63
N THR A 92 -1.97 0.31 13.43
CA THR A 92 -1.16 0.34 12.20
C THR A 92 -0.83 1.78 11.81
N ALA A 93 -1.79 2.70 11.89
CA ALA A 93 -1.60 4.11 11.58
C ALA A 93 -0.49 4.76 12.43
N ALA A 94 -0.53 4.57 13.75
CA ALA A 94 0.46 5.13 14.66
C ALA A 94 1.87 4.59 14.38
N ARG A 95 2.00 3.28 14.12
CA ARG A 95 3.30 2.66 13.78
C ARG A 95 3.86 3.18 12.46
N ALA A 96 3.01 3.32 11.44
CA ALA A 96 3.41 3.83 10.14
C ALA A 96 3.80 5.31 10.20
N TYR A 97 3.08 6.16 10.95
CA TYR A 97 3.47 7.56 11.17
C TYR A 97 4.79 7.71 11.92
N ARG A 98 5.07 6.88 12.94
CA ARG A 98 6.38 6.86 13.60
C ARG A 98 7.49 6.51 12.62
N ARG A 99 7.27 5.51 11.77
CA ARG A 99 8.24 5.12 10.73
C ARG A 99 8.47 6.25 9.73
N TYR A 100 7.42 6.93 9.30
CA TYR A 100 7.53 8.10 8.43
C TYR A 100 8.41 9.18 9.05
N LEU A 101 8.15 9.57 10.31
CA LEU A 101 8.93 10.59 11.00
C LEU A 101 10.39 10.19 11.23
N ALA A 102 10.67 8.89 11.37
CA ALA A 102 12.03 8.38 11.45
C ALA A 102 12.77 8.49 10.11
N LEU A 103 12.08 8.33 8.99
CA LEU A 103 12.65 8.41 7.64
C LEU A 103 12.77 9.86 7.13
N ALA A 104 11.82 10.73 7.48
CA ALA A 104 11.73 12.10 6.97
C ALA A 104 11.34 13.11 8.07
N PRO A 105 12.19 13.32 9.10
CA PRO A 105 11.86 14.16 10.27
C PRO A 105 11.70 15.65 9.95
N THR A 106 12.31 16.12 8.85
CA THR A 106 12.29 17.52 8.38
C THR A 106 11.34 17.74 7.21
N SER A 107 10.49 16.76 6.91
CA SER A 107 9.46 16.90 5.87
C SER A 107 8.53 18.09 6.17
N PRO A 108 8.04 18.83 5.17
CA PRO A 108 7.08 19.92 5.38
C PRO A 108 5.78 19.47 6.06
N VAL A 109 5.44 18.18 5.98
CA VAL A 109 4.26 17.61 6.67
C VAL A 109 4.62 16.91 7.99
N ALA A 110 5.86 17.00 8.48
CA ALA A 110 6.27 16.31 9.70
C ALA A 110 5.50 16.79 10.94
N ASP A 111 5.21 18.08 11.05
CA ASP A 111 4.48 18.64 12.20
C ASP A 111 3.01 18.23 12.22
N SER A 112 2.36 18.17 11.05
CA SER A 112 0.98 17.65 10.95
C SER A 112 0.94 16.16 11.28
N VAL A 113 1.94 15.39 10.85
CA VAL A 113 2.07 13.96 11.21
C VAL A 113 2.30 13.78 12.71
N ARG A 114 3.17 14.57 13.35
CA ARG A 114 3.37 14.52 14.82
C ARG A 114 2.07 14.80 15.56
N THR A 115 1.34 15.84 15.13
CA THR A 115 0.05 16.21 15.71
C THR A 115 -0.96 15.07 15.58
N ARG A 116 -1.07 14.47 14.39
CA ARG A 116 -1.98 13.33 14.16
C ARG A 116 -1.58 12.10 14.98
N LEU A 117 -0.28 11.80 15.05
CA LEU A 117 0.24 10.70 15.87
C LEU A 117 -0.08 10.89 17.36
N LEU A 118 0.07 12.11 17.89
CA LEU A 118 -0.32 12.42 19.27
C LEU A 118 -1.81 12.20 19.49
N ALA A 119 -2.66 12.63 18.55
CA ALA A 119 -4.10 12.40 18.63
C ALA A 119 -4.47 10.90 18.63
N LEU A 120 -3.80 10.10 17.79
CA LEU A 120 -4.01 8.64 17.75
C LEU A 120 -3.58 7.94 19.05
N VAL A 121 -2.47 8.38 19.66
CA VAL A 121 -1.92 7.75 20.87
C VAL A 121 -2.64 8.18 22.14
N SER A 122 -3.18 9.40 22.18
CA SER A 122 -3.78 9.97 23.41
C SER A 122 -5.21 9.51 23.68
N GLY A 123 -5.80 8.67 22.84
CA GLY A 123 -7.20 8.25 23.00
C GLY A 123 -8.19 9.36 22.64
N PRO A 124 -9.51 9.15 22.81
CA PRO A 124 -10.53 9.69 21.91
C PRO A 124 -10.82 11.17 22.16
N MET A 125 -9.96 12.05 21.67
CA MET A 125 -10.46 13.25 21.02
C MET A 125 -10.87 12.82 19.61
N ARG A 126 -12.08 12.25 19.49
CA ARG A 126 -12.78 12.02 18.21
C ARG A 126 -13.13 13.37 17.55
N ALA A 127 -12.16 14.27 17.46
CA ALA A 127 -12.19 15.31 16.48
C ALA A 127 -12.09 14.57 15.15
N ARG A 128 -13.23 14.49 14.46
CA ARG A 128 -13.27 14.49 13.00
C ARG A 128 -12.37 15.64 12.56
N ILE A 129 -11.07 15.39 12.44
CA ILE A 129 -10.18 16.24 11.68
C ILE A 129 -10.62 15.97 10.25
N VAL A 130 -11.65 16.70 9.83
CA VAL A 130 -11.84 17.07 8.44
C VAL A 130 -10.47 17.53 7.98
N ASP A 131 -9.91 16.83 7.01
CA ASP A 131 -8.58 17.08 6.47
C ASP A 131 -8.36 18.60 6.27
N PRO A 132 -7.43 19.26 6.97
CA PRO A 132 -7.07 20.65 6.64
C PRO A 132 -6.29 20.72 5.32
N LEU A 133 -5.90 19.55 4.78
CA LEU A 133 -5.33 19.36 3.45
C LEU A 133 -6.32 18.70 2.51
N GLY A 134 -7.63 18.87 2.77
CA GLY A 134 -8.71 18.51 1.87
C GLY A 134 -8.61 19.37 0.63
N VAL A 135 -7.64 19.04 -0.24
CA VAL A 135 -7.63 19.47 -1.63
C VAL A 135 -8.76 18.65 -2.30
N GLU A 136 -10.00 18.95 -1.94
CA GLU A 136 -11.11 18.85 -2.88
C GLU A 136 -10.83 19.89 -3.96
N GLN A 137 -9.99 19.48 -4.89
CA GLN A 137 -9.96 20.08 -6.20
C GLN A 137 -11.18 19.56 -6.94
N LEU A 138 -12.37 20.09 -6.67
CA LEU A 138 -13.45 20.20 -7.67
C LEU A 138 -14.63 21.08 -7.21
N VAL A 139 -14.92 22.06 -8.08
CA VAL A 139 -16.21 22.74 -8.30
C VAL A 139 -16.57 23.94 -7.40
N ALA A 140 -16.15 25.12 -7.83
CA ALA A 140 -17.04 26.28 -7.83
C ALA A 140 -17.77 26.33 -9.18
N THR A 141 -19.03 25.90 -9.15
CA THR A 141 -20.22 26.54 -9.74
C THR A 141 -19.92 27.48 -10.92
N GLY A 142 -20.33 27.19 -12.16
CA GLY A 142 -21.73 26.92 -12.49
C GLY A 142 -22.58 28.19 -12.39
N GLU A 143 -22.15 29.30 -12.99
CA GLU A 143 -23.04 30.43 -13.30
C GLU A 143 -23.71 30.12 -14.65
N VAL A 144 -24.81 29.37 -14.57
CA VAL A 144 -25.76 29.23 -15.68
C VAL A 144 -26.66 30.45 -15.59
N GLU A 145 -26.43 31.42 -16.48
CA GLU A 145 -27.33 32.54 -16.68
C GLU A 145 -28.74 32.04 -17.08
N PRO A 146 -29.81 32.55 -16.45
CA PRO A 146 -31.17 32.19 -16.80
C PRO A 146 -31.62 32.90 -18.09
N ALA A 147 -32.12 32.09 -19.01
CA ALA A 147 -32.75 32.53 -20.24
C ALA A 147 -34.03 33.34 -19.99
N THR A 148 -34.09 34.54 -20.57
CA THR A 148 -35.30 35.13 -21.16
C THR A 148 -34.86 36.03 -22.31
N ASP A 149 -35.10 35.65 -23.57
CA ASP A 149 -36.24 36.17 -24.33
C ASP A 149 -36.33 35.53 -25.73
N SER A 150 -37.57 35.18 -26.08
CA SER A 150 -38.21 35.06 -27.39
C SER A 150 -37.44 35.73 -28.56
N ALA A 151 -37.36 35.20 -29.78
CA ALA A 151 -38.42 34.73 -30.66
C ALA A 151 -37.82 34.17 -31.99
N PRO A 152 -38.62 33.55 -32.89
CA PRO A 152 -38.18 32.54 -33.86
C PRO A 152 -38.10 33.05 -35.31
N THR A 153 -37.30 32.38 -36.16
CA THR A 153 -37.40 32.25 -37.64
C THR A 153 -36.19 31.40 -38.04
N GLY A 154 -36.23 30.25 -38.70
CA GLY A 154 -37.10 29.72 -39.74
C GLY A 154 -36.20 28.94 -40.72
N ALA A 155 -36.76 27.96 -41.43
CA ALA A 155 -36.18 27.20 -42.56
C ALA A 155 -35.13 26.10 -42.22
N HIS A 156 -35.54 24.83 -42.15
CA HIS A 156 -35.64 23.90 -43.28
C HIS A 156 -34.31 23.64 -44.01
N HIS A 157 -33.73 22.45 -43.81
CA HIS A 157 -33.21 21.62 -44.92
C HIS A 157 -33.05 20.14 -44.50
N PRO A 158 -33.69 19.19 -45.21
CA PRO A 158 -33.48 17.75 -45.05
C PRO A 158 -32.56 17.20 -46.17
N ALA A 159 -31.79 16.14 -45.88
CA ALA A 159 -31.53 15.03 -46.82
C ALA A 159 -30.53 14.02 -46.23
N ALA A 160 -31.03 12.94 -45.65
CA ALA A 160 -30.26 11.72 -45.43
C ALA A 160 -30.40 10.80 -46.65
N LYS A 161 -29.28 10.46 -47.30
CA LYS A 161 -29.20 9.36 -48.29
C LYS A 161 -28.87 8.06 -47.57
N PRO A 162 -29.63 6.96 -47.75
CA PRO A 162 -29.22 5.65 -47.27
C PRO A 162 -28.25 4.97 -48.26
N HIS A 163 -27.11 4.51 -47.76
CA HIS A 163 -26.13 3.71 -48.48
C HIS A 163 -26.54 2.22 -48.43
N ARG A 164 -26.80 1.60 -49.59
CA ARG A 164 -27.03 0.16 -49.71
C ARG A 164 -25.70 -0.61 -49.67
N PRO A 165 -25.62 -1.77 -49.01
CA PRO A 165 -24.51 -2.70 -49.16
C PRO A 165 -24.62 -3.46 -50.48
N ARG A 166 -23.50 -3.57 -51.21
CA ARG A 166 -23.31 -4.52 -52.31
C ARG A 166 -22.92 -5.88 -51.73
N ARG A 167 -23.53 -6.94 -52.24
CA ARG A 167 -23.08 -8.32 -52.11
C ARG A 167 -21.74 -8.52 -52.81
#